data_AF-V4XR45-F1
#
_entry.id   AF-V4XR45-F1
#
_cell.length_a   1.000
_cell.length_b   1.000
_cell.length_c   1.000
_cell.angle_alpha   90.00
_cell.angle_beta   90.00
_cell.angle_gamma   90.00
#
_symmetry.space_group_name_H-M   'P 1'
#
loop_
_entity.id
_entity.type
_entity.pdbx_description
1 polymer ?
#
loop_
_entity_poly.entity_id
_entity_poly.type
_entity_poly.pdbx_seq_one_letter_code
_entity_poly.pdbx_strand_id
1 'polypeptide(L)'
;MTDGGELDVRVPLVGWQVPNRFGGFLPIFAMMAFGEFGDKTQLVTISLATQYAAYPTAIWTGEMLAIVPISVANAYFFHRFSHAFNLRKAHFAGAAVFLFFAADFAASVFLGVSLWETGVDALAGVV
;
A
#
# COMPACT_ATOMS: atom_id res chain seq x y z
N MET A 1 22.43 1.01 22.77
CA MET A 1 22.13 -0.42 22.94
C MET A 1 20.73 -0.69 22.38
N THR A 2 20.60 -0.82 21.06
CA THR A 2 19.40 -1.33 20.37
C THR A 2 19.87 -1.92 19.04
N ASP A 3 20.57 -3.05 19.10
CA ASP A 3 21.15 -3.70 17.92
C ASP A 3 20.10 -4.50 17.11
N GLY A 4 18.83 -4.10 17.18
CA GLY A 4 17.72 -4.69 16.40
C GLY A 4 17.38 -6.16 16.66
N GLY A 5 18.20 -6.90 17.43
CA GLY A 5 18.15 -8.36 17.48
C GLY A 5 18.69 -9.00 16.19
N GLU A 6 19.19 -10.22 16.26
CA GLU A 6 19.47 -11.00 15.06
C GLU A 6 18.15 -11.32 14.35
N LEU A 7 17.95 -10.76 13.15
CA LEU A 7 16.78 -11.03 12.34
C LEU A 7 16.98 -12.39 11.64
N ASP A 8 16.37 -13.45 12.16
CA ASP A 8 16.34 -14.75 11.48
C ASP A 8 15.29 -14.76 10.37
N VAL A 9 15.60 -14.07 9.26
CA VAL A 9 14.74 -14.07 8.07
C VAL A 9 15.16 -15.18 7.12
N ARG A 10 14.25 -16.11 6.90
CA ARG A 10 14.46 -17.30 6.06
C ARG A 10 13.46 -17.35 4.93
N VAL A 11 13.93 -17.62 3.71
CA VAL A 11 13.07 -17.78 2.53
C VAL A 11 12.26 -19.07 2.67
N PRO A 12 10.92 -19.03 2.73
CA PRO A 12 10.10 -20.20 3.08
C PRO A 12 10.28 -21.41 2.14
N LEU A 13 10.59 -21.15 0.87
CA LEU A 13 10.67 -22.19 -0.18
C LEU A 13 12.09 -22.75 -0.39
N VAL A 14 13.12 -21.95 -0.13
CA VAL A 14 14.52 -22.28 -0.44
C VAL A 14 15.34 -22.53 0.84
N GLY A 15 14.80 -22.16 2.01
CA GLY A 15 15.50 -22.28 3.29
C GLY A 15 16.70 -21.35 3.43
N TRP A 16 16.91 -20.46 2.47
CA TRP A 16 18.04 -19.53 2.47
C TRP A 16 17.86 -18.47 3.55
N GLN A 17 18.90 -18.26 4.35
CA GLN A 17 18.93 -17.23 5.39
C GLN A 17 19.47 -15.92 4.79
N VAL A 18 18.71 -14.85 4.93
CA VAL A 18 19.13 -13.52 4.51
C VAL A 18 20.20 -13.01 5.49
N PRO A 19 21.37 -12.53 5.03
CA PRO A 19 22.38 -11.98 5.92
C PRO A 19 21.80 -10.88 6.81
N ASN A 20 22.12 -10.87 8.11
CA ASN A 20 21.51 -9.96 9.10
C ASN A 20 21.59 -8.47 8.68
N ARG A 21 22.68 -8.05 8.01
CA ARG A 21 22.86 -6.70 7.43
C ARG A 21 21.74 -6.27 6.47
N PHE A 22 21.06 -7.22 5.84
CA PHE A 22 19.96 -6.99 4.89
C PHE A 22 18.62 -7.57 5.40
N GLY A 23 18.60 -8.18 6.60
CA GLY A 23 17.44 -8.90 7.13
C GLY A 23 16.20 -8.03 7.32
N GLY A 24 16.37 -6.73 7.59
CA GLY A 24 15.25 -5.80 7.65
C GLY A 24 14.82 -5.27 6.28
N PHE A 25 15.80 -4.89 5.44
CA PHE A 25 15.52 -4.19 4.18
C PHE A 25 15.04 -5.12 3.07
N LEU A 26 15.78 -6.20 2.79
CA LEU A 26 15.55 -7.03 1.60
C LEU A 26 14.18 -7.71 1.59
N PRO A 27 13.67 -8.27 2.71
CA PRO A 27 12.35 -8.88 2.72
C PRO A 27 11.22 -7.88 2.51
N ILE A 28 11.30 -6.71 3.16
CA ILE A 28 10.31 -5.64 3.01
C ILE A 28 10.35 -5.09 1.59
N PHE A 29 11.56 -4.83 1.06
CA PHE A 29 11.74 -4.39 -0.31
C PHE A 29 11.14 -5.38 -1.30
N ALA A 30 11.41 -6.68 -1.16
CA ALA A 30 10.83 -7.69 -2.03
C ALA A 30 9.31 -7.74 -1.92
N MET A 31 8.76 -7.78 -0.70
CA MET A 31 7.32 -7.78 -0.46
C MET A 31 6.62 -6.56 -1.11
N MET A 32 7.17 -5.36 -0.93
CA MET A 32 6.63 -4.14 -1.52
C MET A 32 6.82 -4.12 -3.02
N ALA A 33 8.03 -4.42 -3.51
CA ALA A 33 8.34 -4.40 -4.94
C ALA A 33 7.43 -5.33 -5.73
N PHE A 34 7.18 -6.55 -5.25
CA PHE A 34 6.26 -7.48 -5.91
C PHE A 34 4.78 -7.17 -5.65
N GLY A 35 4.43 -6.70 -4.44
CA GLY A 35 3.05 -6.39 -4.07
C GLY A 35 2.51 -5.13 -4.75
N GLU A 36 3.37 -4.14 -4.99
CA GLU A 36 3.02 -2.87 -5.63
C GLU A 36 3.47 -2.82 -7.11
N PHE A 37 4.04 -3.91 -7.65
CA PHE A 37 4.47 -3.93 -9.05
C PHE A 37 3.27 -3.72 -9.98
N GLY A 38 3.31 -2.65 -10.77
CA GLY A 38 2.23 -2.33 -11.69
C GLY A 38 1.03 -1.65 -11.02
N ASP A 39 1.19 -1.10 -9.83
CA ASP A 39 0.17 -0.21 -9.24
C ASP A 39 -0.14 0.97 -10.18
N LYS A 40 -1.35 1.52 -10.06
CA LYS A 40 -1.85 2.64 -10.86
C LYS A 40 -0.88 3.81 -10.85
N THR A 41 -0.22 4.08 -9.72
CA THR A 41 0.76 5.18 -9.61
C THR A 41 1.94 4.96 -10.56
N GLN A 42 2.49 3.73 -10.62
CA GLN A 42 3.60 3.40 -11.51
C GLN A 42 3.20 3.51 -13.00
N LEU A 43 1.98 3.05 -13.34
CA LEU A 43 1.47 3.17 -14.70
C LEU A 43 1.30 4.64 -15.12
N VAL A 44 0.81 5.49 -14.21
CA VAL A 44 0.71 6.93 -14.45
C VAL A 44 2.09 7.56 -14.63
N THR A 45 3.06 7.24 -13.77
CA THR A 45 4.44 7.73 -13.90
C THR A 45 5.05 7.34 -15.26
N ILE A 46 4.93 6.08 -15.67
CA ILE A 46 5.43 5.60 -16.98
C ILE A 46 4.73 6.31 -18.13
N SER A 47 3.40 6.47 -18.05
CA SER A 47 2.62 7.20 -19.04
C SER A 47 3.06 8.64 -19.16
N LEU A 48 3.28 9.34 -18.04
CA LEU A 48 3.80 10.71 -18.06
C LEU A 48 5.22 10.76 -18.63
N ALA A 49 6.09 9.82 -18.24
CA ALA A 49 7.48 9.76 -18.70
C ALA A 49 7.58 9.54 -20.20
N THR A 50 6.67 8.75 -20.77
CA THR A 50 6.59 8.53 -22.22
C THR A 50 5.99 9.72 -22.96
N GLN A 51 4.96 10.38 -22.41
CA GLN A 51 4.34 11.56 -23.03
C GLN A 51 5.25 12.80 -23.01
N TYR A 52 6.02 12.98 -21.93
CA TYR A 52 6.95 14.11 -21.76
C TYR A 52 8.41 13.63 -21.76
N ALA A 53 8.79 12.89 -22.80
CA ALA A 53 10.13 12.31 -22.93
C ALA A 53 11.29 13.32 -22.91
N ALA A 54 11.02 14.62 -23.14
CA ALA A 54 12.02 15.69 -23.02
C ALA A 54 12.34 16.07 -21.56
N TYR A 55 11.51 15.67 -20.59
CA TYR A 55 11.63 16.04 -19.18
C TYR A 55 11.58 14.82 -18.22
N PRO A 56 12.36 13.75 -18.46
CA PRO A 56 12.31 12.54 -17.63
C PRO A 56 12.74 12.81 -16.19
N THR A 57 13.69 13.73 -15.98
CA THR A 57 14.18 14.11 -14.65
C THR A 57 13.13 14.87 -13.84
N ALA A 58 12.29 15.69 -14.49
CA ALA A 58 11.23 16.43 -13.80
C ALA A 58 10.15 15.49 -13.27
N ILE A 59 9.80 14.46 -14.06
CA ILE A 59 8.80 13.45 -13.67
C ILE A 59 9.33 12.61 -12.53
N TRP A 60 10.55 12.10 -12.65
CA TRP A 60 11.20 11.35 -11.57
C TRP A 60 11.28 12.17 -10.27
N THR A 61 11.66 13.46 -10.38
CA THR A 61 11.74 14.33 -9.20
C THR A 61 10.36 14.58 -8.59
N GLY A 62 9.33 14.79 -9.42
CA GLY A 62 7.95 14.97 -8.96
C GLY A 62 7.41 13.73 -8.23
N GLU A 63 7.65 12.54 -8.77
CA GLU A 63 7.30 11.28 -8.13
C GLU A 63 8.03 11.11 -6.78
N MET A 64 9.34 11.35 -6.75
CA MET A 64 10.14 11.25 -5.52
C MET A 64 9.67 12.25 -4.46
N LEU A 65 9.32 13.48 -4.86
CA LEU A 65 8.77 14.49 -3.96
C LEU A 65 7.39 14.13 -3.42
N ALA A 66 6.62 13.27 -4.08
CA ALA A 66 5.35 12.78 -3.56
C ALA A 66 5.56 11.55 -2.63
N ILE A 67 6.31 10.55 -3.09
CA ILE A 67 6.40 9.26 -2.40
C ILE A 67 7.31 9.31 -1.16
N VAL A 68 8.41 10.07 -1.19
CA VAL A 68 9.36 10.12 -0.06
C VAL A 68 8.72 10.74 1.18
N PRO A 69 8.06 11.92 1.10
CA PRO A 69 7.43 12.49 2.29
C PRO A 69 6.31 11.61 2.87
N ILE A 70 5.48 11.02 2.01
CA ILE A 70 4.40 10.11 2.46
C ILE A 70 4.99 8.87 3.13
N SER A 71 6.05 8.28 2.57
CA SER A 71 6.73 7.12 3.15
C SER A 71 7.36 7.46 4.50
N VAL A 72 7.99 8.62 4.63
CA VAL A 72 8.56 9.11 5.90
C VAL A 72 7.46 9.35 6.93
N ALA A 73 6.35 10.00 6.54
CA ALA A 73 5.21 10.22 7.41
C ALA A 73 4.61 8.89 7.91
N ASN A 74 4.40 7.93 7.01
CA ASN A 74 3.91 6.60 7.36
C ASN A 74 4.90 5.87 8.30
N ALA A 75 6.19 5.87 7.97
CA ALA A 75 7.21 5.25 8.82
C ALA A 75 7.24 5.86 10.22
N TYR A 76 7.16 7.19 10.33
CA TYR A 76 7.11 7.89 11.61
C TYR A 76 5.83 7.56 12.39
N PHE A 77 4.68 7.58 11.72
CA PHE A 77 3.40 7.23 12.32
C PHE A 77 3.41 5.80 12.88
N PHE A 78 3.83 4.82 12.08
CA PHE A 78 3.92 3.43 12.53
C PHE A 78 4.97 3.22 13.61
N HIS A 79 6.13 3.87 13.51
CA HIS A 79 7.13 3.83 14.58
C HIS A 79 6.55 4.34 15.91
N ARG A 80 5.75 5.42 15.87
CA ARG A 80 5.18 6.04 17.07
C ARG A 80 3.96 5.33 17.65
N PHE A 81 3.15 4.68 16.80
CA PHE A 81 1.84 4.13 17.17
C PHE A 81 1.74 2.60 17.09
N SER A 82 2.76 1.90 16.59
CA SER A 82 2.76 0.43 16.45
C SER A 82 2.46 -0.31 17.76
N HIS A 83 2.89 0.21 18.91
CA HIS A 83 2.62 -0.40 20.22
C HIS A 83 1.13 -0.44 20.61
N ALA A 84 0.29 0.41 20.02
CA ALA A 84 -1.15 0.44 20.29
C ALA A 84 -1.96 -0.41 19.29
N PHE A 85 -1.32 -0.98 18.26
CA PHE A 85 -2.00 -1.59 17.13
C PHE A 85 -2.18 -3.10 17.27
N ASN A 86 -3.43 -3.55 17.39
CA ASN A 86 -3.75 -4.99 17.44
C ASN A 86 -4.01 -5.53 16.03
N LEU A 87 -3.06 -6.31 15.50
CA LEU A 87 -3.14 -6.92 14.16
C LEU A 87 -4.41 -7.74 13.93
N ARG A 88 -4.97 -8.39 14.96
CA ARG A 88 -6.21 -9.16 14.82
C ARG A 88 -7.40 -8.25 14.50
N LYS A 89 -7.51 -7.11 15.19
CA LYS A 89 -8.57 -6.12 14.91
C LYS A 89 -8.41 -5.54 13.50
N ALA A 90 -7.18 -5.29 13.07
CA ALA A 90 -6.90 -4.82 11.72
C ALA A 90 -7.34 -5.81 10.64
N HIS A 91 -7.08 -7.10 10.82
CA HIS A 91 -7.55 -8.15 9.90
C HIS A 91 -9.07 -8.22 9.84
N PHE A 92 -9.77 -8.19 10.99
CA PHE A 92 -11.22 -8.21 11.01
C PHE A 92 -11.83 -6.95 10.38
N ALA A 93 -11.25 -5.78 10.63
CA ALA A 93 -11.68 -4.53 9.99
C ALA A 93 -11.49 -4.60 8.46
N GLY A 94 -10.32 -5.06 8.00
CA GLY A 94 -10.06 -5.27 6.58
C GLY A 94 -11.05 -6.26 5.95
N ALA A 95 -11.25 -7.41 6.57
CA ALA A 95 -12.21 -8.41 6.11
C ALA A 95 -13.64 -7.85 6.01
N ALA A 96 -14.07 -7.06 6.99
CA ALA A 96 -15.37 -6.41 6.97
C ALA A 96 -15.51 -5.41 5.81
N VAL A 97 -14.50 -4.58 5.56
CA VAL A 97 -14.48 -3.63 4.43
C VAL A 97 -14.52 -4.37 3.09
N PHE A 98 -13.71 -5.42 2.91
CA PHE A 98 -13.71 -6.22 1.69
C PHE A 98 -15.06 -6.92 1.47
N LEU A 99 -15.64 -7.50 2.53
CA LEU A 99 -16.93 -8.17 2.43
C LEU A 99 -18.05 -7.19 2.11
N PHE A 100 -18.02 -5.99 2.71
CA PHE A 100 -18.95 -4.92 2.39
C PHE A 100 -18.89 -4.55 0.90
N PHE A 101 -17.71 -4.23 0.36
CA PHE A 101 -17.59 -3.86 -1.04
C PHE A 101 -17.90 -5.01 -2.00
N ALA A 102 -17.55 -6.24 -1.65
CA ALA A 102 -17.92 -7.41 -2.45
C ALA A 102 -19.44 -7.62 -2.51
N ALA A 103 -20.12 -7.46 -1.37
CA ALA A 103 -21.57 -7.57 -1.29
C ALA A 103 -22.28 -6.42 -2.01
N ASP A 104 -21.80 -5.19 -1.85
CA ASP A 104 -22.33 -4.00 -2.54
C ASP A 104 -22.18 -4.13 -4.06
N PHE A 105 -21.01 -4.58 -4.53
CA PHE A 105 -20.78 -4.86 -5.95
C PHE A 105 -21.69 -5.97 -6.49
N ALA A 106 -21.88 -7.05 -5.73
CA ALA A 106 -22.80 -8.11 -6.15
C ALA A 106 -24.25 -7.59 -6.21
N ALA A 107 -24.68 -6.80 -5.24
CA ALA A 107 -26.01 -6.19 -5.23
C ALA A 107 -26.20 -5.21 -6.40
N SER A 108 -25.19 -4.40 -6.71
CA SER A 108 -25.27 -3.46 -7.83
C SER A 108 -25.38 -4.19 -9.17
N VAL A 109 -24.60 -5.26 -9.36
CA VAL A 109 -24.61 -6.04 -10.61
C VAL A 109 -25.88 -6.87 -10.77
N PHE A 110 -26.35 -7.55 -9.72
CA PHE A 110 -27.47 -8.50 -9.84
C PHE A 110 -28.84 -7.88 -9.57
N LEU A 111 -28.90 -6.91 -8.67
CA LEU A 111 -30.15 -6.31 -8.19
C LEU A 111 -30.32 -4.86 -8.65
N GLY A 112 -29.28 -4.25 -9.22
CA GLY A 112 -29.29 -2.84 -9.63
C GLY A 112 -29.31 -1.85 -8.47
N VAL A 113 -28.94 -2.29 -7.27
CA VAL A 113 -28.97 -1.48 -6.04
C VAL A 113 -27.56 -1.42 -5.44
N SER A 114 -27.00 -0.22 -5.27
CA SER A 114 -25.75 0.03 -4.53
C SER A 114 -26.02 0.95 -3.34
N LEU A 115 -25.62 0.49 -2.15
CA LEU A 115 -25.66 1.27 -0.92
C LEU A 115 -24.55 2.33 -0.92
N TRP A 116 -23.38 1.98 -1.47
CA TRP A 116 -22.24 2.89 -1.57
C TRP A 116 -22.56 4.08 -2.50
N GLU A 117 -23.00 3.82 -3.73
CA GLU A 117 -23.32 4.88 -4.70
C GLU A 117 -24.42 5.79 -4.16
N THR A 118 -25.49 5.21 -3.63
CA THR A 118 -26.59 5.98 -3.03
C THR A 118 -26.09 6.90 -1.91
N GLY A 119 -25.19 6.41 -1.05
CA GLY A 119 -24.62 7.21 0.04
C GLY A 119 -23.72 8.34 -0.46
N VAL A 120 -22.88 8.06 -1.46
CA VAL A 120 -22.00 9.06 -2.07
C VAL A 120 -22.80 10.13 -2.79
N ASP A 121 -23.82 9.75 -3.56
CA ASP A 121 -24.67 10.70 -4.28
C ASP A 121 -25.47 11.59 -3.32
N ALA A 122 -25.97 11.02 -2.21
CA ALA A 122 -26.64 11.79 -1.18
C ALA A 122 -25.70 12.82 -0.52
N LEU A 123 -24.44 12.45 -0.24
CA LEU A 123 -23.45 13.38 0.29
C LEU A 123 -23.06 14.44 -0.74
N ALA A 124 -22.84 14.05 -1.99
CA ALA A 124 -22.50 14.95 -3.08
C ALA A 124 -23.62 15.95 -3.38
N GLY A 125 -24.88 15.57 -3.17
CA GLY A 125 -26.02 16.48 -3.31
C GLY A 125 -26.18 17.49 -2.17
N VAL A 126 -25.49 17.31 -1.04
CA VAL A 126 -25.52 18.20 0.13
C VAL A 126 -24.38 19.22 0.12
N VAL A 127 -23.29 18.94 -0.61
CA VAL A 127 -22.12 19.83 -0.78
C VAL A 127 -22.28 20.68 -2.04
#